data_AF-A0A2T4Z9H5-F1
#
_entry.id   AF-A0A2T4Z9H5-F1
#
_cell.length_a   1.000
_cell.length_b   1.000
_cell.length_c   1.000
_cell.angle_alpha   90.00
_cell.angle_beta   90.00
_cell.angle_gamma   90.00
#
_symmetry.space_group_name_H-M   'P 1'
#
loop_
_entity.id
_entity.type
_entity.pdbx_description
1 polymer ?
#
loop_
_entity_poly.entity_id
_entity_poly.type
_entity_poly.pdbx_seq_one_letter_code
_entity_poly.pdbx_strand_id
1 'polypeptide(L)'
;MTMRYHLVTLVAIFFALTIGILLGGSGGAWWEQSRQGMVETVLQQYQQIRQQNHQLQRELVTQHDHLNNWRKANHRLFQEAIRHRLEHRLVLLVGGSHRGESIEATIRKAGAAVERKTIFPHDVERFDAIIVLSPLSQTSRHDRHWLSDARLVFDGPIVICQRWEKDRPVLAAKDERIWFLLQEEKGNPERLVSMISWLADAIQPKGEPL
;
A
#
# COMPACT_ATOMS: atom_id res chain seq x y z
N MET A 1 -2.71 -79.81 -45.07
CA MET A 1 -2.88 -78.52 -44.35
C MET A 1 -2.91 -78.77 -42.84
N THR A 2 -1.93 -79.45 -42.25
CA THR A 2 -2.00 -79.95 -40.86
C THR A 2 -0.75 -79.62 -40.04
N MET A 3 0.45 -79.69 -40.63
CA MET A 3 1.70 -79.44 -39.89
C MET A 3 1.92 -77.97 -39.49
N ARG A 4 1.53 -77.02 -40.36
CA ARG A 4 1.70 -75.58 -40.10
C ARG A 4 0.80 -75.09 -38.96
N TYR A 5 -0.41 -75.62 -38.85
CA TYR A 5 -1.35 -75.25 -37.79
C TYR A 5 -0.86 -75.73 -36.42
N HIS A 6 -0.38 -76.97 -36.32
CA HIS A 6 0.16 -77.49 -35.05
C HIS A 6 1.37 -76.71 -34.54
N LEU A 7 2.23 -76.23 -35.45
CA LEU A 7 3.41 -75.45 -35.08
C LEU A 7 3.02 -74.06 -34.54
N VAL A 8 2.05 -73.38 -35.16
CA VAL A 8 1.55 -72.08 -34.68
C VAL A 8 0.89 -72.20 -33.31
N THR A 9 0.06 -73.24 -33.08
CA THR A 9 -0.58 -73.44 -31.78
C THR A 9 0.43 -73.77 -30.68
N LEU A 10 1.45 -74.57 -30.99
CA LEU A 10 2.52 -74.90 -30.04
C LEU A 10 3.29 -73.65 -29.61
N VAL A 11 3.65 -72.80 -30.57
CA VAL A 11 4.33 -71.52 -30.30
C VAL A 11 3.44 -70.60 -29.47
N ALA A 12 2.15 -70.50 -29.79
CA ALA A 12 1.20 -69.69 -29.03
C ALA A 12 1.08 -70.13 -27.56
N ILE A 13 1.05 -71.45 -27.30
CA ILE A 13 0.99 -72.00 -25.93
C ILE A 13 2.27 -71.68 -25.16
N PHE A 14 3.44 -71.83 -25.79
CA PHE A 14 4.72 -71.48 -25.16
C PHE A 14 4.83 -69.98 -24.85
N PHE A 15 4.35 -69.11 -25.73
CA PHE A 15 4.31 -67.67 -25.48
C PHE A 15 3.34 -67.33 -24.34
N ALA A 16 2.15 -67.92 -24.32
CA ALA A 16 1.18 -67.71 -23.24
C ALA A 16 1.73 -68.14 -21.87
N LEU A 17 2.45 -69.27 -21.83
CA LEU A 17 3.08 -69.76 -20.60
C LEU A 17 4.23 -68.84 -20.14
N THR A 18 5.07 -68.38 -21.07
CA THR A 18 6.21 -67.50 -20.77
C THR A 18 5.74 -66.14 -20.25
N ILE A 19 4.70 -65.57 -20.89
CA ILE A 19 4.08 -64.32 -20.44
C ILE A 19 3.38 -64.52 -19.08
N GLY A 20 2.69 -65.65 -18.89
CA GLY A 20 2.06 -66.00 -17.62
C GLY A 20 3.07 -66.13 -16.47
N ILE A 21 4.24 -66.72 -16.72
CA ILE A 21 5.32 -66.83 -15.73
C ILE A 21 6.01 -65.48 -15.49
N LEU A 22 6.19 -64.63 -16.50
CA LEU A 22 6.75 -63.29 -16.32
C LEU A 22 5.84 -62.36 -15.50
N LEU A 23 4.53 -62.45 -15.71
CA LEU A 23 3.54 -61.66 -14.97
C LEU A 23 3.24 -62.25 -13.59
N GLY A 24 3.15 -63.57 -13.47
CA GLY A 24 2.80 -64.27 -12.22
C GLY A 24 3.99 -64.66 -11.34
N GLY A 25 5.20 -64.77 -11.90
CA GLY A 25 6.42 -65.23 -11.24
C GLY A 25 7.49 -64.15 -11.19
N SER A 26 7.94 -63.80 -9.98
CA SER A 26 8.98 -62.80 -9.65
C SER A 26 8.73 -61.34 -10.07
N GLY A 27 8.07 -61.06 -11.20
CA GLY A 27 7.78 -59.70 -11.67
C GLY A 27 6.73 -58.97 -10.82
N GLY A 28 5.70 -59.69 -10.34
CA GLY A 28 4.65 -59.12 -9.48
C GLY A 28 5.16 -58.68 -8.10
N ALA A 29 6.10 -59.42 -7.51
CA ALA A 29 6.68 -59.07 -6.21
C ALA A 29 7.53 -57.79 -6.28
N TRP A 30 8.31 -57.62 -7.35
CA TRP A 30 9.12 -56.42 -7.57
C TRP A 30 8.25 -55.18 -7.87
N TRP A 31 7.14 -55.37 -8.59
CA TRP A 31 6.18 -54.32 -8.90
C TRP A 31 5.40 -53.84 -7.67
N GLU A 32 4.98 -54.76 -6.80
CA GLU A 32 4.23 -54.43 -5.58
C GLU A 32 5.11 -53.69 -4.57
N GLN A 33 6.38 -54.10 -4.43
CA GLN A 33 7.33 -53.42 -3.54
C GLN A 33 7.72 -52.02 -4.05
N SER A 34 7.79 -51.83 -5.38
CA SER A 34 8.06 -50.53 -5.99
C SER A 34 6.87 -49.56 -5.82
N ARG A 35 5.62 -50.04 -5.87
CA ARG A 35 4.43 -49.24 -5.56
C ARG A 35 4.41 -48.75 -4.11
N GLN A 36 4.71 -49.62 -3.16
CA GLN A 36 4.72 -49.25 -1.74
C GLN A 36 5.76 -48.16 -1.46
N GLY A 37 6.98 -48.28 -1.99
CA GLY A 37 8.02 -47.26 -1.83
C GLY A 37 7.68 -45.90 -2.46
N MET A 38 7.02 -45.89 -3.63
CA MET A 38 6.56 -44.66 -4.26
C MET A 38 5.47 -43.96 -3.45
N VAL A 39 4.48 -44.72 -2.96
CA VAL A 39 3.38 -44.16 -2.14
C VAL A 39 3.91 -43.60 -0.83
N GLU A 40 4.85 -44.30 -0.17
CA GLU A 40 5.53 -43.83 1.04
C GLU A 40 6.25 -42.48 0.80
N THR A 41 6.97 -42.38 -0.32
CA THR A 41 7.72 -41.16 -0.68
C THR A 41 6.79 -39.98 -0.94
N VAL A 42 5.68 -40.22 -1.64
CA VAL A 42 4.67 -39.18 -1.89
C VAL A 42 3.98 -38.75 -0.60
N LEU A 43 3.69 -39.67 0.32
CA LEU A 43 3.13 -39.36 1.65
C LEU A 43 4.09 -38.51 2.47
N GLN A 44 5.39 -38.85 2.48
CA GLN A 44 6.41 -38.06 3.18
C GLN A 44 6.54 -36.65 2.58
N GLN A 45 6.59 -36.52 1.25
CA GLN A 45 6.62 -35.21 0.59
C GLN A 45 5.37 -34.39 0.90
N TYR A 46 4.19 -35.02 0.91
CA TYR A 46 2.94 -34.35 1.24
C TYR A 46 2.94 -33.82 2.69
N GLN A 47 3.42 -34.63 3.64
CA GLN A 47 3.57 -34.22 5.04
C GLN A 47 4.54 -33.04 5.17
N GLN A 48 5.68 -33.10 4.47
CA GLN A 48 6.68 -32.03 4.47
C GLN A 48 6.10 -30.72 3.89
N ILE A 49 5.39 -30.78 2.76
CA ILE A 49 4.74 -29.62 2.15
C ILE A 49 3.67 -29.03 3.09
N ARG A 50 2.89 -29.88 3.77
CA ARG A 50 1.92 -29.39 4.77
C ARG A 50 2.60 -28.69 5.95
N GLN A 51 3.69 -29.23 6.46
CA GLN A 51 4.45 -28.61 7.54
C GLN A 51 5.03 -27.25 7.11
N GLN A 52 5.63 -27.18 5.92
CA GLN A 52 6.16 -25.95 5.36
C GLN A 52 5.06 -24.89 5.17
N ASN A 53 3.90 -25.26 4.64
CA ASN A 53 2.77 -24.34 4.51
C ASN A 53 2.29 -23.81 5.87
N HIS A 54 2.20 -24.67 6.89
CA HIS A 54 1.85 -24.22 8.24
C HIS A 54 2.90 -23.28 8.83
N GLN A 55 4.19 -23.53 8.58
CA GLN A 55 5.26 -22.67 9.05
C GLN A 55 5.21 -21.30 8.35
N LEU A 56 5.06 -21.28 7.02
CA LEU A 56 4.92 -20.05 6.23
C LEU A 56 3.71 -19.23 6.66
N GLN A 57 2.56 -19.87 6.93
CA GLN A 57 1.38 -19.19 7.44
C GLN A 57 1.63 -18.53 8.81
N ARG A 58 2.34 -19.23 9.71
CA ARG A 58 2.71 -18.65 11.01
C ARG A 58 3.66 -17.47 10.83
N GLU A 59 4.67 -17.60 9.97
CA GLU A 59 5.60 -16.51 9.66
C GLU A 59 4.86 -15.28 9.12
N LEU A 60 3.92 -15.46 8.18
CA LEU A 60 3.10 -14.37 7.66
C LEU A 60 2.27 -13.68 8.76
N VAL A 61 1.64 -14.45 9.64
CA VAL A 61 0.87 -13.89 10.77
C VAL A 61 1.79 -13.10 11.69
N THR A 62 2.93 -13.67 12.09
CA THR A 62 3.88 -12.97 12.97
C THR A 62 4.45 -11.70 12.33
N GLN A 63 4.78 -11.73 11.03
CA GLN A 63 5.24 -10.55 10.31
C GLN A 63 4.15 -9.47 10.25
N HIS A 64 2.90 -9.86 10.00
CA HIS A 64 1.78 -8.93 9.99
C HIS A 64 1.54 -8.31 11.37
N ASP A 65 1.65 -9.10 12.44
CA ASP A 65 1.54 -8.62 13.82
C ASP A 65 2.68 -7.67 14.18
N HIS A 66 3.91 -7.97 13.78
CA HIS A 66 5.05 -7.07 13.96
C HIS A 66 4.85 -5.74 13.25
N LEU A 67 4.40 -5.75 11.98
CA LEU A 67 4.11 -4.53 11.23
C LEU A 67 3.00 -3.71 11.90
N ASN A 68 1.93 -4.36 12.36
CA ASN A 68 0.83 -3.68 13.04
C ASN A 68 1.27 -3.08 14.38
N ASN A 69 2.09 -3.79 15.15
CA ASN A 69 2.63 -3.30 16.41
C ASN A 69 3.58 -2.11 16.19
N TRP A 70 4.46 -2.20 15.19
CA TRP A 70 5.31 -1.08 14.77
C TRP A 70 4.49 0.12 14.32
N ARG A 71 3.43 -0.08 13.54
CA ARG A 71 2.53 1.00 13.09
C ARG A 71 1.83 1.67 14.26
N LYS A 72 1.35 0.90 15.24
CA LYS A 72 0.73 1.43 16.48
C LYS A 72 1.71 2.21 17.34
N ALA A 73 2.93 1.69 17.52
CA ALA A 73 3.99 2.37 18.26
C ALA A 73 4.38 3.69 17.56
N ASN A 74 4.58 3.64 16.25
CA ASN A 74 4.90 4.80 15.45
C ASN A 74 3.77 5.84 15.45
N HIS A 75 2.49 5.42 15.51
CA HIS A 75 1.38 6.36 15.63
C HIS A 75 1.40 7.17 16.92
N ARG A 76 1.86 6.60 18.05
CA ARG A 76 1.99 7.34 19.32
C ARG A 76 3.13 8.35 19.26
N LEU A 77 4.28 7.92 18.72
CA LEU A 77 5.43 8.80 18.50
C LEU A 77 5.08 9.94 17.54
N PHE A 78 4.34 9.63 16.47
CA PHE A 78 3.80 10.60 15.53
C PHE A 78 2.93 11.64 16.23
N GLN A 79 1.97 11.20 17.05
CA GLN A 79 1.08 12.11 17.78
C GLN A 79 1.87 13.04 18.69
N GLU A 80 2.89 12.54 19.37
CA GLU A 80 3.73 13.37 20.24
C GLU A 80 4.64 14.32 19.45
N ALA A 81 5.19 13.88 18.31
CA ALA A 81 6.09 14.69 17.49
C ALA A 81 5.41 15.92 16.85
N ILE A 82 4.13 15.79 16.49
CA ILE A 82 3.34 16.89 15.92
C ILE A 82 2.63 17.72 16.98
N ARG A 83 2.54 17.21 18.21
CA ARG A 83 1.79 17.86 19.29
C ARG A 83 2.35 19.25 19.53
N HIS A 84 1.46 20.22 19.68
CA HIS A 84 1.78 21.61 19.96
C HIS A 84 2.62 22.35 18.89
N ARG A 85 2.88 21.73 17.73
CA ARG A 85 3.70 22.35 16.67
C ARG A 85 3.01 23.51 15.95
N LEU A 86 1.68 23.55 15.96
CA LEU A 86 0.88 24.58 15.31
C LEU A 86 -0.03 25.32 16.31
N GLU A 87 0.37 25.39 17.58
CA GLU A 87 -0.42 26.10 18.58
C GLU A 87 -0.68 27.56 18.19
N HIS A 88 -1.90 28.00 18.48
CA HIS A 88 -2.38 29.35 18.19
C HIS A 88 -2.36 29.75 16.71
N ARG A 89 -2.16 28.79 15.79
CA ARG A 89 -2.22 29.05 14.36
C ARG A 89 -3.60 28.74 13.79
N LEU A 90 -4.05 29.58 12.87
CA LEU A 90 -5.31 29.40 12.15
C LEU A 90 -5.02 28.92 10.73
N VAL A 91 -5.45 27.70 10.41
CA VAL A 91 -5.21 27.08 9.10
C VAL A 91 -6.52 27.01 8.32
N LEU A 92 -6.51 27.52 7.08
CA LEU A 92 -7.64 27.43 6.16
C LEU A 92 -7.55 26.13 5.34
N LEU A 93 -8.61 25.33 5.37
CA LEU A 93 -8.76 24.16 4.53
C LEU A 93 -9.77 24.45 3.42
N VAL A 94 -9.28 24.51 2.17
CA VAL A 94 -10.10 24.83 0.99
C VAL A 94 -10.36 23.58 0.15
N GLY A 95 -11.63 23.28 -0.12
CA GLY A 95 -12.06 22.24 -1.07
C GLY A 95 -12.48 20.89 -0.45
N GLY A 96 -13.05 20.02 -1.31
CA GLY A 96 -13.40 18.61 -1.08
C GLY A 96 -14.10 18.25 0.25
N SER A 97 -15.43 18.08 0.24
CA SER A 97 -16.26 17.81 1.44
C SER A 97 -15.77 16.63 2.30
N HIS A 98 -15.52 15.45 1.71
CA HIS A 98 -15.18 14.24 2.48
C HIS A 98 -13.68 13.88 2.56
N ARG A 99 -12.83 14.44 1.69
CA ARG A 99 -11.41 14.03 1.58
C ARG A 99 -10.45 14.82 2.48
N GLY A 100 -10.97 15.76 3.25
CA GLY A 100 -10.21 16.63 4.15
C GLY A 100 -10.20 16.20 5.60
N GLU A 101 -11.08 15.29 6.01
CA GLU A 101 -11.30 14.97 7.44
C GLU A 101 -10.02 14.44 8.13
N SER A 102 -9.25 13.59 7.44
CA SER A 102 -7.99 13.07 7.97
C SER A 102 -6.93 14.16 8.16
N ILE A 103 -6.84 15.10 7.21
CA ILE A 103 -5.87 16.21 7.26
C ILE A 103 -6.28 17.19 8.36
N GLU A 104 -7.57 17.55 8.39
CA GLU A 104 -8.16 18.41 9.41
C GLU A 104 -7.94 17.85 10.83
N ALA A 105 -8.22 16.56 11.04
CA ALA A 105 -7.98 15.91 12.33
C ALA A 105 -6.50 15.95 12.72
N THR A 106 -5.60 15.81 11.76
CA THR A 106 -4.15 15.84 12.01
C THR A 106 -3.67 17.25 12.38
N ILE A 107 -4.15 18.28 11.70
CA ILE A 107 -3.80 19.68 12.00
C ILE A 107 -4.36 20.11 13.36
N ARG A 108 -5.60 19.71 13.67
CA ARG A 108 -6.19 19.97 15.01
C ARG A 108 -5.39 19.28 16.11
N LYS A 109 -4.92 18.04 15.88
CA LYS A 109 -4.04 17.33 16.83
C LYS A 109 -2.69 18.04 17.00
N ALA A 110 -2.21 18.74 15.97
CA ALA A 110 -1.00 19.54 16.06
C ALA A 110 -1.17 20.87 16.83
N GLY A 111 -2.40 21.20 17.25
CA GLY A 111 -2.72 22.39 18.05
C GLY A 111 -3.27 23.58 17.27
N ALA A 112 -3.45 23.46 15.95
CA ALA A 112 -4.00 24.54 15.14
C ALA A 112 -5.54 24.54 15.11
N ALA A 113 -6.12 25.74 15.01
CA ALA A 113 -7.52 25.91 14.66
C ALA A 113 -7.68 25.74 13.15
N VAL A 114 -8.69 24.98 12.72
CA VAL A 114 -8.94 24.70 11.30
C VAL A 114 -10.30 25.24 10.90
N GLU A 115 -10.33 26.13 9.92
CA GLU A 115 -11.56 26.53 9.24
C GLU A 115 -11.65 25.87 7.88
N ARG A 116 -12.78 25.21 7.62
CA ARG A 116 -13.04 24.61 6.31
C ARG A 116 -13.94 25.50 5.50
N LYS A 117 -13.55 25.76 4.24
CA LYS A 117 -14.38 26.46 3.25
C LYS A 117 -14.37 25.68 1.94
N THR A 118 -15.52 25.65 1.28
CA THR A 118 -15.64 25.09 -0.09
C THR A 118 -15.12 26.06 -1.15
N ILE A 119 -15.18 27.36 -0.86
CA ILE A 119 -14.78 28.45 -1.75
C ILE A 119 -13.67 29.24 -1.06
N PHE A 120 -12.71 29.74 -1.84
CA PHE A 120 -11.64 30.59 -1.32
C PHE A 120 -12.24 31.88 -0.73
N PRO A 121 -12.01 32.17 0.57
CA PRO A 121 -12.58 33.33 1.22
C PRO A 121 -11.84 34.61 0.81
N HIS A 122 -12.47 35.78 1.01
CA HIS A 122 -11.87 37.07 0.65
C HIS A 122 -10.93 37.60 1.76
N ASP A 123 -11.10 37.13 2.98
CA ASP A 123 -10.34 37.50 4.17
C ASP A 123 -9.29 36.42 4.49
N VAL A 124 -8.35 36.22 3.57
CA VAL A 124 -7.29 35.21 3.73
C VAL A 124 -6.18 35.60 4.70
N GLU A 125 -6.01 36.90 4.96
CA GLU A 125 -4.94 37.45 5.80
C GLU A 125 -5.03 37.01 7.28
N ARG A 126 -6.23 36.60 7.73
CA ARG A 126 -6.42 36.09 9.09
C ARG A 126 -5.84 34.69 9.30
N PHE A 127 -5.60 33.96 8.22
CA PHE A 127 -5.06 32.61 8.27
C PHE A 127 -3.53 32.68 8.26
N ASP A 128 -2.89 31.73 8.94
CA ASP A 128 -1.43 31.61 8.96
C ASP A 128 -0.96 30.65 7.86
N ALA A 129 -1.80 29.70 7.44
CA ALA A 129 -1.51 28.79 6.33
C ALA A 129 -2.78 28.41 5.58
N ILE A 130 -2.62 28.07 4.30
CA ILE A 130 -3.71 27.59 3.45
C ILE A 130 -3.40 26.17 2.97
N ILE A 131 -4.36 25.27 3.10
CA ILE A 131 -4.27 23.89 2.62
C ILE A 131 -5.38 23.65 1.63
N VAL A 132 -5.01 23.26 0.42
CA VAL A 132 -5.92 23.09 -0.70
C VAL A 132 -6.07 21.62 -1.02
N LEU A 133 -7.31 21.14 -0.97
CA LEU A 133 -7.68 19.77 -1.29
C LEU A 133 -8.08 19.68 -2.76
N SER A 134 -7.16 19.25 -3.63
CA SER A 134 -7.44 19.02 -5.04
C SER A 134 -8.33 17.78 -5.27
N PRO A 135 -9.12 17.76 -6.35
CA PRO A 135 -9.35 18.89 -7.25
C PRO A 135 -10.45 19.78 -6.67
N LEU A 136 -10.13 21.08 -6.48
CA LEU A 136 -11.15 22.10 -6.76
C LEU A 136 -11.70 21.72 -8.13
N SER A 137 -13.00 21.44 -8.17
CA SER A 137 -13.71 20.71 -9.22
C SER A 137 -13.07 20.78 -10.62
N GLN A 138 -12.92 19.65 -11.32
CA GLN A 138 -12.38 19.57 -12.69
C GLN A 138 -13.14 20.39 -13.77
N THR A 139 -14.08 21.25 -13.39
CA THR A 139 -15.08 21.86 -14.28
C THR A 139 -14.83 23.32 -14.60
N SER A 140 -13.76 23.99 -14.13
CA SER A 140 -13.60 25.42 -14.44
C SER A 140 -12.15 25.83 -14.70
N ARG A 141 -11.91 26.46 -15.85
CA ARG A 141 -10.64 27.15 -16.19
C ARG A 141 -10.23 28.21 -15.14
N HIS A 142 -11.17 28.63 -14.28
CA HIS A 142 -10.92 29.46 -13.11
C HIS A 142 -10.06 28.78 -12.03
N ASP A 143 -10.11 27.44 -11.92
CA ASP A 143 -9.37 26.70 -10.89
C ASP A 143 -7.85 26.59 -11.20
N ARG A 144 -7.38 27.07 -12.35
CA ARG A 144 -5.93 27.23 -12.60
C ARG A 144 -5.38 28.61 -12.23
N HIS A 145 -6.24 29.62 -12.13
CA HIS A 145 -5.82 31.01 -11.88
C HIS A 145 -5.86 31.37 -10.39
N TRP A 146 -6.75 30.75 -9.61
CA TRP A 146 -6.84 31.07 -8.17
C TRP A 146 -5.53 30.81 -7.41
N LEU A 147 -4.65 29.88 -7.83
CA LEU A 147 -3.36 29.70 -7.14
C LEU A 147 -2.46 30.91 -7.37
N SER A 148 -2.49 31.48 -8.58
CA SER A 148 -1.79 32.72 -8.88
C SER A 148 -2.41 33.88 -8.09
N ASP A 149 -3.75 33.96 -8.03
CA ASP A 149 -4.45 35.01 -7.30
C ASP A 149 -4.24 34.89 -5.79
N ALA A 150 -4.28 33.68 -5.24
CA ALA A 150 -3.98 33.39 -3.85
C ALA A 150 -2.54 33.79 -3.50
N ARG A 151 -1.57 33.56 -4.38
CA ARG A 151 -0.18 34.01 -4.17
C ARG A 151 -0.01 35.53 -4.19
N LEU A 152 -0.91 36.26 -4.85
CA LEU A 152 -0.89 37.72 -4.88
C LEU A 152 -1.49 38.33 -3.60
N VAL A 153 -2.37 37.60 -2.92
CA VAL A 153 -3.14 38.10 -1.77
C VAL A 153 -2.70 37.45 -0.45
N PHE A 154 -2.01 36.30 -0.51
CA PHE A 154 -1.59 35.53 0.66
C PHE A 154 -0.09 35.30 0.65
N ASP A 155 0.58 35.81 1.68
CA ASP A 155 2.04 35.70 1.83
C ASP A 155 2.50 34.46 2.60
N GLY A 156 1.58 33.75 3.26
CA GLY A 156 1.89 32.58 4.06
C GLY A 156 2.11 31.29 3.27
N PRO A 157 2.45 30.19 3.96
CA PRO A 157 2.63 28.89 3.35
C PRO A 157 1.32 28.29 2.80
N ILE A 158 1.43 27.68 1.61
CA ILE A 158 0.34 27.02 0.91
C ILE A 158 0.68 25.55 0.71
N VAL A 159 -0.17 24.64 1.19
CA VAL A 159 -0.06 23.21 0.91
C VAL A 159 -1.07 22.81 -0.15
N ILE A 160 -0.61 22.21 -1.23
CA ILE A 160 -1.45 21.72 -2.31
C ILE A 160 -1.51 20.20 -2.25
N CYS A 161 -2.68 19.66 -1.91
CA CYS A 161 -2.93 18.23 -1.94
C CYS A 161 -3.37 17.82 -3.34
N GLN A 162 -2.50 17.23 -4.16
CA GLN A 162 -2.78 16.89 -5.56
C GLN A 162 -2.94 15.38 -5.77
N ARG A 163 -3.67 14.98 -6.82
CA ARG A 163 -3.92 13.56 -7.10
C ARG A 163 -2.71 12.89 -7.74
N TRP A 164 -2.04 13.56 -8.68
CA TRP A 164 -0.88 13.02 -9.38
C TRP A 164 0.27 14.02 -9.43
N GLU A 165 1.50 13.52 -9.55
CA GLU A 165 2.70 14.37 -9.66
C GLU A 165 2.72 15.22 -10.95
N LYS A 166 2.08 14.72 -12.02
CA LYS A 166 1.90 15.45 -13.28
C LYS A 166 0.94 16.65 -13.16
N ASP A 167 0.18 16.74 -12.07
CA ASP A 167 -0.71 17.87 -11.79
C ASP A 167 0.02 19.03 -11.12
N ARG A 168 1.34 18.92 -10.87
CA ARG A 168 2.13 20.02 -10.31
C ARG A 168 2.04 21.24 -11.26
N PRO A 169 1.51 22.38 -10.80
CA PRO A 169 1.52 23.59 -11.59
C PRO A 169 2.97 24.02 -11.81
N VAL A 170 3.35 24.24 -13.08
CA VAL A 170 4.72 24.61 -13.50
C VAL A 170 5.23 25.86 -12.76
N LEU A 171 4.31 26.76 -12.37
CA LEU A 171 4.61 28.01 -11.65
C LEU A 171 4.91 27.84 -10.15
N ALA A 172 4.64 26.66 -9.58
CA ALA A 172 4.77 26.41 -8.16
C ALA A 172 6.00 25.56 -7.80
N ALA A 173 6.76 25.09 -8.79
CA ALA A 173 7.99 24.32 -8.58
C ALA A 173 9.18 25.13 -8.03
N LYS A 174 9.04 26.46 -7.87
CA LYS A 174 10.12 27.38 -7.47
C LYS A 174 9.79 28.28 -6.28
N ASP A 175 8.63 28.10 -5.65
CA ASP A 175 8.22 28.89 -4.48
C ASP A 175 8.40 28.05 -3.22
N GLU A 176 9.32 28.45 -2.34
CA GLU A 176 9.63 27.76 -1.07
C GLU A 176 8.45 27.78 -0.09
N ARG A 177 7.44 28.62 -0.36
CA ARG A 177 6.19 28.71 0.41
C ARG A 177 5.13 27.72 -0.06
N ILE A 178 5.40 26.90 -1.07
CA ILE A 178 4.44 25.92 -1.58
C ILE A 178 4.93 24.49 -1.31
N TRP A 179 4.14 23.74 -0.56
CA TRP A 179 4.38 22.31 -0.35
C TRP A 179 3.35 21.47 -1.11
N PHE A 180 3.81 20.37 -1.70
CA PHE A 180 2.93 19.43 -2.40
C PHE A 180 2.74 18.17 -1.59
N LEU A 181 1.49 17.80 -1.33
CA LEU A 181 1.13 16.52 -0.74
C LEU A 181 0.41 15.66 -1.78
N LEU A 182 0.92 14.48 -2.09
CA LEU A 182 0.21 13.55 -2.97
C LEU A 182 -0.99 12.94 -2.24
N GLN A 183 -2.09 12.72 -2.96
CA GLN A 183 -3.31 12.19 -2.36
C GLN A 183 -3.10 10.81 -1.73
N GLU A 184 -2.25 9.99 -2.34
CA GLU A 184 -1.85 8.67 -1.84
C GLU A 184 -1.06 8.75 -0.53
N GLU A 185 -0.41 9.89 -0.28
CA GLU A 185 0.41 10.15 0.91
C GLU A 185 -0.40 10.74 2.07
N LYS A 186 -1.69 11.05 1.89
CA LYS A 186 -2.54 11.63 2.95
C LYS A 186 -2.68 10.74 4.19
N GLY A 187 -2.46 9.43 4.05
CA GLY A 187 -2.46 8.47 5.15
C GLY A 187 -1.06 8.09 5.64
N ASN A 188 0.00 8.64 5.03
CA ASN A 188 1.37 8.36 5.42
C ASN A 188 1.77 9.30 6.58
N PRO A 189 1.99 8.78 7.80
CA PRO A 189 2.35 9.60 8.95
C PRO A 189 3.64 10.38 8.70
N GLU A 190 4.65 9.82 8.05
CA GLU A 190 5.94 10.49 7.83
C GLU A 190 5.77 11.77 7.00
N ARG A 191 4.99 11.67 5.91
CA ARG A 191 4.68 12.81 5.05
C ARG A 191 3.87 13.88 5.77
N LEU A 192 2.95 13.48 6.64
CA LEU A 192 2.19 14.42 7.47
C LEU A 192 3.07 15.11 8.51
N VAL A 193 4.06 14.43 9.11
CA VAL A 193 5.05 15.07 10.00
C VAL A 193 5.87 16.08 9.22
N SER A 194 6.43 15.68 8.07
CA SER A 194 7.22 16.59 7.24
C SER A 194 6.42 17.83 6.84
N MET A 195 5.15 17.64 6.45
CA MET A 195 4.25 18.74 6.12
C MET A 195 3.99 19.65 7.33
N ILE A 196 3.73 19.10 8.51
CA ILE A 196 3.48 19.89 9.73
C ILE A 196 4.75 20.63 10.18
N SER A 197 5.90 19.97 10.14
CA SER A 197 7.18 20.60 10.47
C SER A 197 7.46 21.75 9.52
N TRP A 198 7.35 21.51 8.21
CA TRP A 198 7.54 22.55 7.21
C TRP A 198 6.52 23.70 7.38
N LEU A 199 5.26 23.40 7.68
CA LEU A 199 4.26 24.42 7.99
C LEU A 199 4.66 25.26 9.21
N ALA A 200 5.10 24.62 10.29
CA ALA A 200 5.53 25.32 11.51
C ALA A 200 6.73 26.23 11.25
N ASP A 201 7.67 25.78 10.42
CA ASP A 201 8.88 26.54 10.06
C ASP A 201 8.58 27.67 9.07
N ALA A 202 7.66 27.45 8.13
CA ALA A 202 7.29 28.42 7.09
C ALA A 202 6.34 29.52 7.59
N ILE A 203 5.57 29.26 8.65
CA ILE A 203 4.76 30.29 9.33
C ILE A 203 5.72 31.14 10.17
N GLN A 204 6.13 32.30 9.65
CA GLN A 204 6.92 33.26 10.42
C GLN A 204 6.21 33.60 11.74
N PRO A 205 6.95 33.76 12.86
CA PRO A 205 6.36 34.25 14.10
C PRO A 205 5.77 35.65 13.84
N LYS A 206 4.45 35.78 13.97
CA LYS A 206 3.77 37.08 13.97
C LYS A 206 4.20 37.80 15.25
N GLY A 207 5.32 38.53 15.17
CA GLY A 207 5.85 39.35 16.25
C GLY A 207 7.13 38.82 16.88
N GLU A 208 8.27 39.07 16.23
CA GLU A 208 9.38 39.64 16.99
C GLU A 208 9.35 41.16 16.72
N PRO A 209 9.15 42.00 17.74
CA PRO A 209 9.35 43.43 17.59
C PRO A 209 10.85 43.69 17.38
N LEU A 210 11.21 44.31 16.24
CA LEU A 210 12.46 45.04 16.09
C LEU A 210 12.44 46.31 16.96
#